data_AF-A0A2V9QLG0-F1
#
_entry.id   AF-A0A2V9QLG0-F1
#
_cell.length_a   1.000
_cell.length_b   1.000
_cell.length_c   1.000
_cell.angle_alpha   90.00
_cell.angle_beta   90.00
_cell.angle_gamma   90.00
#
_symmetry.space_group_name_H-M   'P 1'
#
loop_
_entity.id
_entity.type
_entity.pdbx_description
1 polymer ?
#
loop_
_entity_poly.entity_id
_entity_poly.type
_entity_poly.pdbx_seq_one_letter_code
_entity_poly.pdbx_strand_id
1 'polypeptide(L)'
;MAPSGTELPSGIGQFDFAYLFAVYEHLLPRERPLVMKLLWSKLSDGGILFLDATPHRYFPIELHSTNLPLINYLPDRVTHLMARKFSRLRAEINKSPVWEDHLRGGIRGATEKQVVDSIGQDGRSVPLLLEPKRLGLEDRCDYWYSRLSPRYGIIKKALRMGLKMTYRVSGTVLTTNLSLAIKKERFPGNR
;
A
#
# COMPACT_ATOMS: atom_id res chain seq x y z
N MET A 1 26.10 3.70 -2.08
CA MET A 1 25.10 4.55 -1.39
C MET A 1 23.75 4.23 -1.96
N ALA A 2 22.71 4.07 -1.13
CA ALA A 2 21.34 4.05 -1.64
C ALA A 2 21.06 5.44 -2.26
N PRO A 3 20.42 5.50 -3.43
CA PRO A 3 20.08 6.77 -4.07
C PRO A 3 19.23 7.64 -3.14
N SER A 4 19.18 8.95 -3.43
CA SER A 4 18.20 9.83 -2.82
C SER A 4 16.78 9.26 -3.02
N GLY A 5 15.83 9.54 -2.11
CA GLY A 5 14.43 9.07 -2.20
C GLY A 5 13.65 9.59 -3.42
N THR A 6 14.34 10.15 -4.40
CA THR A 6 13.85 10.83 -5.60
C THR A 6 14.52 10.34 -6.88
N GLU A 7 15.37 9.32 -6.83
CA GLU A 7 16.03 8.75 -8.01
C GLU A 7 16.15 7.22 -7.94
N LEU A 8 16.29 6.58 -9.09
CA LEU A 8 16.62 5.15 -9.19
C LEU A 8 18.12 4.99 -9.43
N PRO A 9 18.73 3.84 -9.05
CA PRO A 9 20.12 3.56 -9.37
C PRO A 9 20.40 3.70 -10.88
N SER A 10 21.54 4.32 -11.21
CA SER A 10 21.99 4.42 -12.59
C SER A 10 22.18 3.03 -13.21
N GLY A 11 21.71 2.83 -14.44
CA GLY A 11 21.91 1.58 -15.16
C GLY A 11 20.94 0.44 -14.82
N ILE A 12 19.87 0.67 -14.05
CA ILE A 12 18.87 -0.36 -13.69
C ILE A 12 18.12 -0.98 -14.89
N GLY A 13 18.23 -0.39 -16.08
CA GLY A 13 17.57 -0.91 -17.30
C GLY A 13 16.05 -0.85 -17.23
N GLN A 14 15.39 -1.63 -18.09
CA GLN A 14 13.96 -1.95 -17.96
C GLN A 14 13.80 -3.29 -17.24
N PHE A 15 12.65 -3.48 -16.59
CA PHE A 15 12.32 -4.72 -15.90
C PHE A 15 10.86 -5.10 -16.12
N ASP A 16 10.56 -6.39 -16.09
CA ASP A 16 9.19 -6.90 -16.23
C ASP A 16 8.44 -6.94 -14.89
N PHE A 17 9.20 -6.97 -13.77
CA PHE A 17 8.64 -7.03 -12.43
C PHE A 17 9.37 -6.07 -11.49
N ALA A 18 8.60 -5.36 -10.66
CA ALA A 18 9.10 -4.62 -9.51
C ALA A 18 8.33 -5.03 -8.26
N TYR A 19 9.01 -5.12 -7.11
CA TYR A 19 8.38 -5.50 -5.86
C TYR A 19 8.75 -4.55 -4.73
N LEU A 20 7.74 -3.89 -4.19
CA LEU A 20 7.83 -3.00 -3.04
C LEU A 20 7.27 -3.72 -1.81
N PHE A 21 8.14 -4.35 -1.04
CA PHE A 21 7.77 -4.96 0.24
C PHE A 21 8.06 -3.99 1.39
N ALA A 22 7.01 -3.51 2.05
CA ALA A 22 7.11 -2.56 3.15
C ALA A 22 7.97 -1.31 2.85
N VAL A 23 7.89 -0.80 1.61
CA VAL A 23 8.64 0.39 1.18
C VAL A 23 7.74 1.61 1.09
N TYR A 24 6.55 1.46 0.51
CA TYR A 24 5.69 2.57 0.13
C TYR A 24 5.22 3.40 1.33
N GLU A 25 4.99 2.77 2.48
CA GLU A 25 4.57 3.44 3.70
C GLU A 25 5.59 4.42 4.26
N HIS A 26 6.88 4.14 4.06
CA HIS A 26 8.01 4.92 4.57
C HIS A 26 8.39 6.08 3.64
N LEU A 27 7.84 6.10 2.43
CA LEU A 27 7.94 7.25 1.53
C LEU A 27 7.06 8.39 2.06
N LEU A 28 7.63 9.59 2.11
CA LEU A 28 6.86 10.80 2.42
C LEU A 28 5.77 11.00 1.36
N PRO A 29 4.65 11.69 1.68
CA PRO A 29 3.56 11.94 0.74
C PRO A 29 4.01 12.52 -0.60
N ARG A 30 5.04 13.37 -0.60
CA ARG A 30 5.66 13.96 -1.79
C ARG A 30 6.58 13.01 -2.57
N GLU A 31 7.19 12.04 -1.89
CA GLU A 31 8.10 11.06 -2.49
C GLU A 31 7.33 9.93 -3.19
N ARG A 32 6.17 9.53 -2.66
CA ARG A 32 5.31 8.48 -3.22
C ARG A 32 5.07 8.63 -4.72
N PRO A 33 4.50 9.75 -5.24
CA PRO A 33 4.27 9.89 -6.67
C PRO A 33 5.56 9.95 -7.48
N LEU A 34 6.66 10.47 -6.92
CA LEU A 34 7.95 10.55 -7.62
C LEU A 34 8.53 9.15 -7.83
N VAL A 35 8.66 8.37 -6.76
CA VAL A 35 9.20 7.00 -6.79
C VAL A 35 8.33 6.09 -7.63
N MET A 36 7.00 6.16 -7.46
CA MET A 36 6.08 5.31 -8.23
C MET A 36 6.16 5.60 -9.73
N LYS A 37 6.25 6.87 -10.15
CA LYS A 37 6.44 7.24 -11.57
C LYS A 37 7.79 6.80 -12.11
N LEU A 38 8.86 6.92 -11.32
CA LEU A 38 10.18 6.45 -11.73
C LEU A 38 10.19 4.94 -11.97
N LEU A 39 9.64 4.16 -11.04
CA LEU A 39 9.49 2.72 -11.19
C LEU A 39 8.63 2.37 -12.41
N TRP A 40 7.50 3.07 -12.57
CA TRP A 40 6.60 2.88 -13.72
C TRP A 40 7.28 3.15 -15.06
N SER A 41 8.18 4.14 -15.12
CA SER A 41 8.92 4.48 -16.34
C SER A 41 9.93 3.40 -16.77
N LYS A 42 10.40 2.58 -15.82
CA LYS A 42 11.34 1.48 -16.06
C LYS A 42 10.65 0.13 -16.22
N LEU A 43 9.40 0.02 -15.81
CA LEU A 43 8.60 -1.17 -16.00
C LEU A 43 8.26 -1.35 -17.50
N SER A 44 8.57 -2.53 -18.04
CA SER A 44 8.22 -2.94 -19.40
C SER A 44 6.70 -2.86 -19.63
N ASP A 45 6.27 -2.69 -20.88
CA ASP A 45 4.87 -2.85 -21.24
C ASP A 45 4.38 -4.26 -20.88
N GLY A 46 3.24 -4.37 -20.21
CA GLY A 46 2.74 -5.63 -19.67
C GLY A 46 3.40 -6.09 -18.35
N GLY A 47 4.43 -5.39 -17.89
CA GLY A 47 5.10 -5.66 -16.62
C GLY A 47 4.20 -5.41 -15.40
N ILE A 48 4.58 -5.97 -14.26
CA ILE A 48 3.79 -5.93 -13.02
C ILE A 48 4.59 -5.31 -11.87
N LEU A 49 4.00 -4.30 -11.24
CA LEU A 49 4.45 -3.74 -9.96
C LEU A 49 3.67 -4.40 -8.82
N PHE A 50 4.38 -5.10 -7.95
CA PHE A 50 3.85 -5.66 -6.71
C PHE A 50 4.10 -4.71 -5.55
N LEU A 51 3.10 -4.51 -4.70
CA LEU A 51 3.20 -3.78 -3.44
C LEU A 51 2.60 -4.63 -2.33
N ASP A 52 3.38 -4.94 -1.30
CA ASP A 52 2.93 -5.74 -0.17
C ASP A 52 3.37 -5.14 1.17
N ALA A 53 2.68 -5.54 2.24
CA ALA A 53 2.94 -5.17 3.63
C ALA A 53 2.74 -3.69 4.02
N THR A 54 2.34 -2.81 3.08
CA THR A 54 1.95 -1.43 3.40
C THR A 54 0.65 -1.41 4.22
N PRO A 55 0.59 -0.78 5.40
CA PRO A 55 -0.62 -0.71 6.21
C PRO A 55 -1.78 -0.03 5.47
N HIS A 56 -2.98 -0.60 5.60
CA HIS A 56 -4.17 -0.01 5.01
C HIS A 56 -4.62 1.20 5.85
N ARG A 57 -4.69 2.38 5.22
CA ARG A 57 -5.00 3.66 5.90
C ARG A 57 -6.29 3.62 6.71
N TYR A 58 -7.33 3.01 6.17
CA TYR A 58 -8.64 2.91 6.81
C TYR A 58 -8.80 1.72 7.74
N PHE A 59 -7.76 0.93 8.03
CA PHE A 59 -7.92 -0.06 9.08
C PHE A 59 -8.16 0.65 10.43
N PRO A 60 -9.19 0.28 11.23
CA PRO A 60 -9.61 1.08 12.39
C PRO A 60 -8.57 1.23 13.50
N ILE A 61 -7.58 0.35 13.55
CA ILE A 61 -6.48 0.40 14.52
C ILE A 61 -5.19 0.55 13.74
N GLU A 62 -4.38 1.58 14.03
CA GLU A 62 -3.09 1.74 13.36
C GLU A 62 -2.09 0.76 13.99
N LEU A 63 -2.06 -0.48 13.47
CA LEU A 63 -1.30 -1.60 14.03
C LEU A 63 0.19 -1.59 13.63
N HIS A 64 0.59 -0.77 12.66
CA HIS A 64 1.94 -0.82 12.10
C HIS A 64 2.95 -0.03 12.93
N SER A 65 2.59 1.18 13.38
CA SER A 65 3.53 2.10 14.05
C SER A 65 3.19 2.34 15.51
N THR A 66 1.90 2.53 15.85
CA THR A 66 1.49 3.14 17.11
C THR A 66 0.61 2.27 17.99
N ASN A 67 -0.14 1.33 17.40
CA ASN A 67 -1.23 0.54 17.98
C ASN A 67 -2.40 1.39 18.53
N LEU A 68 -2.60 2.60 17.99
CA LEU A 68 -3.66 3.49 18.44
C LEU A 68 -4.92 3.36 17.57
N PRO A 69 -6.12 3.36 18.19
CA PRO A 69 -7.37 3.31 17.44
C PRO A 69 -7.66 4.65 16.76
N LEU A 70 -8.18 4.57 15.53
CA LEU A 70 -8.81 5.65 14.77
C LEU A 70 -7.93 6.87 14.44
N ILE A 71 -6.64 6.85 14.77
CA ILE A 71 -5.74 8.00 14.54
C ILE A 71 -5.58 8.35 13.06
N ASN A 72 -5.81 7.39 12.15
CA ASN A 72 -5.73 7.61 10.71
C ASN A 72 -6.90 8.41 10.12
N TYR A 73 -7.96 8.64 10.91
CA TYR A 73 -9.12 9.47 10.54
C TYR A 73 -9.02 10.90 11.08
N LEU A 74 -8.05 11.17 11.95
CA LEU A 74 -7.84 12.49 12.54
C LEU A 74 -6.94 13.35 11.64
N PRO A 75 -6.96 14.69 11.77
CA PRO A 75 -5.99 15.58 11.10
C PRO A 75 -4.55 15.30 11.55
N ASP A 76 -3.56 15.58 10.69
CA ASP A 76 -2.12 15.27 10.94
C ASP A 76 -1.61 15.80 12.27
N ARG A 77 -1.98 17.02 12.65
CA ARG A 77 -1.58 17.62 13.94
C ARG A 77 -2.08 16.81 15.13
N VAL A 78 -3.33 16.32 15.08
CA VAL A 78 -3.92 15.54 16.16
C VAL A 78 -3.29 14.16 16.20
N THR A 79 -3.12 13.51 15.05
CA THR A 79 -2.43 12.22 14.92
C THR A 79 -1.01 12.30 15.48
N HIS A 80 -0.26 13.34 15.15
CA HIS A 80 1.10 13.60 15.67
C HIS A 80 1.12 13.70 17.20
N LEU A 81 0.20 14.49 17.78
CA LEU A 81 0.09 14.63 19.23
C LEU A 81 -0.30 13.31 19.90
N MET A 82 -1.25 12.57 19.33
CA MET A 82 -1.70 11.27 19.83
C MET A 82 -0.57 10.25 19.81
N ALA A 83 0.16 10.13 18.69
CA ALA A 83 1.30 9.22 18.56
C ALA A 83 2.36 9.51 19.63
N ARG A 84 2.75 10.79 19.78
CA ARG A 84 3.73 11.21 20.78
C ARG A 84 3.30 10.97 22.22
N LYS A 85 2.02 11.22 22.54
CA LYS A 85 1.52 11.10 23.92
C LYS A 85 1.23 9.65 24.31
N PHE A 86 0.59 8.89 23.42
CA PHE A 86 -0.03 7.62 23.78
C PHE A 86 0.63 6.39 23.18
N SER A 87 1.40 6.51 22.09
CA SER A 87 2.11 5.35 21.58
C SER A 87 3.24 4.93 22.54
N ARG A 88 3.34 3.62 22.74
CA ARG A 88 4.39 2.93 23.50
C ARG A 88 5.36 2.15 22.61
N LEU A 89 5.07 2.07 21.32
CA LEU A 89 5.93 1.39 20.34
C LEU A 89 6.99 2.36 19.82
N ARG A 90 8.12 1.82 19.33
CA ARG A 90 9.14 2.55 18.55
C ARG A 90 9.40 3.95 19.10
N ALA A 91 9.80 4.05 20.37
CA ALA A 91 9.89 5.33 21.07
C ALA A 91 10.81 6.33 20.34
N GLU A 92 11.84 5.85 19.67
CA GLU A 92 12.75 6.60 18.83
C GLU A 92 12.07 7.36 17.69
N ILE A 93 11.03 6.77 17.08
CA ILE A 93 10.23 7.41 16.02
C ILE A 93 9.03 8.11 16.61
N ASN A 94 8.23 7.39 17.40
CA ASN A 94 6.92 7.86 17.86
C ASN A 94 7.00 8.96 18.94
N LYS A 95 8.17 9.23 19.53
CA LYS A 95 8.35 10.42 20.38
C LYS A 95 8.94 11.62 19.64
N SER A 96 9.32 11.46 18.37
CA SER A 96 9.91 12.55 17.58
C SER A 96 8.98 13.77 17.53
N PRO A 97 9.52 14.98 17.73
CA PRO A 97 8.77 16.22 17.51
C PRO A 97 8.51 16.50 16.02
N VAL A 98 9.23 15.84 15.10
CA VAL A 98 9.15 16.04 13.65
C VAL A 98 8.09 15.10 13.06
N TRP A 99 7.13 15.63 12.31
CA TRP A 99 6.03 14.83 11.74
C TRP A 99 6.51 13.83 10.69
N GLU A 100 7.49 14.24 9.88
CA GLU A 100 8.11 13.41 8.86
C GLU A 100 8.69 12.12 9.41
N ASP A 101 9.19 12.11 10.66
CA ASP A 101 9.71 10.89 11.27
C ASP A 101 8.61 9.85 11.49
N HIS A 102 7.40 10.29 11.89
CA HIS A 102 6.25 9.38 12.03
C HIS A 102 5.81 8.84 10.66
N LEU A 103 5.79 9.69 9.63
CA LEU A 103 5.50 9.30 8.25
C LEU A 103 6.51 8.28 7.74
N ARG A 104 7.82 8.54 7.94
CA ARG A 104 8.87 7.58 7.64
C ARG A 104 8.79 6.33 8.52
N GLY A 105 8.19 6.41 9.69
CA GLY A 105 7.86 5.28 10.54
C GLY A 105 6.76 4.36 9.99
N GLY A 106 6.04 4.79 8.96
CA GLY A 106 4.95 4.05 8.31
C GLY A 106 3.55 4.44 8.77
N ILE A 107 3.40 5.50 9.59
CA ILE A 107 2.08 6.01 10.00
C ILE A 107 1.28 6.47 8.76
N ARG A 108 -0.06 6.50 8.86
CA ARG A 108 -1.03 6.77 7.76
C ARG A 108 -1.18 5.69 6.71
N GLY A 109 -0.17 4.88 6.43
CA GLY A 109 -0.27 3.85 5.39
C GLY A 109 -0.75 4.37 4.04
N ALA A 110 -1.58 3.58 3.34
CA ALA A 110 -2.14 3.92 2.04
C ALA A 110 -3.49 3.24 1.76
N THR A 111 -4.13 3.62 0.66
CA THR A 111 -5.23 2.86 0.03
C THR A 111 -4.82 2.44 -1.39
N GLU A 112 -5.53 1.46 -1.95
CA GLU A 112 -5.32 1.02 -3.35
C GLU A 112 -5.41 2.20 -4.31
N LYS A 113 -6.44 3.05 -4.13
CA LYS A 113 -6.63 4.26 -4.92
C LYS A 113 -5.42 5.21 -4.82
N GLN A 114 -4.90 5.45 -3.61
CA GLN A 114 -3.73 6.32 -3.45
C GLN A 114 -2.47 5.77 -4.12
N VAL A 115 -2.27 4.45 -4.08
CA VAL A 115 -1.14 3.79 -4.76
C VAL A 115 -1.27 3.96 -6.28
N VAL A 116 -2.46 3.67 -6.82
CA VAL A 116 -2.74 3.79 -8.27
C VAL A 116 -2.63 5.26 -8.72
N ASP A 117 -3.20 6.20 -7.97
CA ASP A 117 -3.13 7.64 -8.26
C ASP A 117 -1.68 8.16 -8.21
N SER A 118 -0.80 7.56 -7.37
CA SER A 118 0.62 7.93 -7.30
C SER A 118 1.42 7.51 -8.53
N ILE A 119 1.02 6.41 -9.20
CA ILE A 119 1.56 6.03 -10.51
C ILE A 119 1.09 7.06 -11.55
N GLY A 120 -0.21 7.34 -11.54
CA GLY A 120 -0.86 8.21 -12.52
C GLY A 120 -1.01 7.54 -13.88
N GLN A 121 -1.33 8.35 -14.89
CA GLN A 121 -1.35 7.93 -16.30
C GLN A 121 -0.19 8.66 -16.99
N ASP A 122 0.68 7.92 -17.67
CA ASP A 122 1.45 8.50 -18.76
C ASP A 122 0.60 8.29 -20.03
N GLY A 123 0.55 9.23 -20.97
CA GLY A 123 -0.34 9.13 -22.15
C GLY A 123 -0.15 7.89 -23.06
N ARG A 124 0.65 6.90 -22.62
CA ARG A 124 0.96 5.64 -23.29
C ARG A 124 0.42 4.42 -22.54
N SER A 125 0.27 4.48 -21.22
CA SER A 125 -0.12 3.34 -20.37
C SER A 125 -1.00 3.73 -19.18
N VAL A 126 -1.78 2.77 -18.71
CA VAL A 126 -2.62 2.88 -17.52
C VAL A 126 -2.26 1.81 -16.49
N PRO A 127 -2.31 2.14 -15.19
CA PRO A 127 -2.17 1.15 -14.13
C PRO A 127 -3.45 0.32 -14.00
N LEU A 128 -3.37 -0.96 -14.36
CA LEU A 128 -4.45 -1.93 -14.17
C LEU A 128 -4.21 -2.73 -12.89
N LEU A 129 -5.01 -2.47 -11.86
CA LEU A 129 -4.98 -3.24 -10.62
C LEU A 129 -5.55 -4.65 -10.86
N LEU A 130 -4.73 -5.68 -10.65
CA LEU A 130 -5.09 -7.07 -10.91
C LEU A 130 -5.82 -7.70 -9.72
N GLU A 131 -6.70 -8.65 -10.04
CA GLU A 131 -7.31 -9.55 -9.07
C GLU A 131 -6.64 -10.92 -9.10
N PRO A 132 -6.42 -11.57 -7.95
CA PRO A 132 -5.95 -12.94 -7.90
C PRO A 132 -7.06 -13.87 -8.41
N LYS A 133 -6.77 -14.63 -9.46
CA LYS A 133 -7.70 -15.57 -10.11
C LYS A 133 -7.21 -17.02 -10.15
N ARG A 134 -6.03 -17.29 -9.58
CA ARG A 134 -5.38 -18.60 -9.59
C ARG A 134 -5.47 -19.26 -8.22
N LEU A 135 -5.20 -20.56 -8.16
CA LEU A 135 -5.18 -21.34 -6.92
C LEU A 135 -6.52 -21.33 -6.15
N GLY A 136 -7.63 -21.24 -6.89
CA GLY A 136 -8.98 -21.18 -6.29
C GLY A 136 -9.33 -19.85 -5.63
N LEU A 137 -8.52 -18.80 -5.84
CA LEU A 137 -8.82 -17.44 -5.39
C LEU A 137 -9.64 -16.70 -6.44
N GLU A 138 -10.59 -15.88 -6.01
CA GLU A 138 -11.42 -15.07 -6.91
C GLU A 138 -11.11 -13.57 -6.82
N ASP A 139 -10.60 -13.12 -5.68
CA ASP A 139 -10.39 -11.70 -5.37
C ASP A 139 -9.36 -11.49 -4.24
N ARG A 140 -8.99 -10.22 -4.02
CA ARG A 140 -8.07 -9.84 -2.93
C ARG A 140 -8.56 -10.22 -1.53
N CYS A 141 -9.87 -10.38 -1.29
CA CYS A 141 -10.38 -10.85 0.01
C CYS A 141 -10.04 -12.33 0.23
N ASP A 142 -10.13 -13.16 -0.81
CA ASP A 142 -9.70 -14.56 -0.76
C ASP A 142 -8.20 -14.69 -0.54
N TYR A 143 -7.41 -13.83 -1.21
CA TYR A 143 -5.97 -13.80 -1.00
C TYR A 143 -5.59 -13.41 0.44
N TRP A 144 -6.24 -12.40 1.01
CA TRP A 144 -6.04 -12.07 2.43
C TRP A 144 -6.40 -13.25 3.33
N TYR A 145 -7.56 -13.88 3.10
CA TYR A 145 -8.04 -14.99 3.92
C TYR A 145 -7.10 -16.21 3.84
N SER A 146 -6.54 -16.51 2.66
CA SER A 146 -5.63 -17.65 2.47
C SER A 146 -4.30 -17.48 3.22
N ARG A 147 -3.90 -16.25 3.57
CA ARG A 147 -2.74 -15.95 4.40
C ARG A 147 -2.97 -16.11 5.90
N LEU A 148 -4.22 -16.29 6.34
CA LEU A 148 -4.54 -16.40 7.76
C LEU A 148 -4.28 -17.80 8.29
N SER A 149 -3.86 -17.88 9.55
CA SER A 149 -3.77 -19.17 10.24
C SER A 149 -5.14 -19.86 10.36
N PRO A 150 -5.20 -21.20 10.46
CA PRO A 150 -6.47 -21.94 10.62
C PRO A 150 -7.24 -21.63 11.92
N ARG A 151 -6.57 -21.04 12.92
CA ARG A 151 -7.16 -20.68 14.21
C ARG A 151 -8.34 -19.72 14.04
N TYR A 152 -9.47 -20.00 14.69
CA TYR A 152 -10.73 -19.23 14.56
C TYR A 152 -11.32 -19.25 13.13
N GLY A 153 -11.19 -20.35 12.40
CA GLY A 153 -11.59 -20.47 10.99
C GLY A 153 -13.03 -20.03 10.68
N ILE A 154 -14.01 -20.37 11.53
CA ILE A 154 -15.42 -19.98 11.35
C ILE A 154 -15.57 -18.45 11.36
N ILE A 155 -14.97 -17.79 12.36
CA ILE A 155 -15.02 -16.33 12.50
C ILE A 155 -14.33 -15.67 11.30
N LYS A 156 -13.15 -16.16 10.91
CA LYS A 156 -12.41 -15.63 9.75
C LYS A 156 -13.18 -15.81 8.45
N LYS A 157 -13.91 -16.92 8.28
CA LYS A 157 -14.74 -17.16 7.09
C LYS A 157 -15.91 -16.17 7.04
N ALA A 158 -16.55 -15.88 8.18
CA ALA A 158 -17.57 -14.84 8.27
C ALA A 158 -16.99 -13.44 7.97
N LEU A 159 -15.82 -13.11 8.53
CA LEU A 159 -15.11 -11.86 8.23
C LEU A 159 -14.78 -11.73 6.74
N ARG A 160 -14.30 -12.80 6.09
CA ARG A 160 -14.07 -12.83 4.64
C ARG A 160 -15.34 -12.48 3.86
N MET A 161 -16.48 -13.07 4.23
CA MET A 161 -17.75 -12.77 3.56
C MET A 161 -18.18 -11.30 3.75
N GLY A 162 -18.00 -10.76 4.96
CA GLY A 162 -18.22 -9.34 5.23
C GLY A 162 -17.31 -8.45 4.37
N LEU A 163 -16.02 -8.77 4.30
CA LEU A 163 -15.06 -8.05 3.46
C LEU A 163 -15.44 -8.09 1.98
N LYS A 164 -15.86 -9.26 1.45
CA LYS A 164 -16.35 -9.37 0.08
C LYS A 164 -17.56 -8.46 -0.19
N MET A 165 -18.48 -8.33 0.77
CA MET A 165 -19.61 -7.41 0.65
C MET A 165 -19.15 -5.95 0.61
N THR A 166 -18.25 -5.55 1.52
CA THR A 166 -17.69 -4.19 1.50
C THR A 166 -16.89 -3.90 0.23
N TYR A 167 -16.17 -4.90 -0.28
CA TYR A 167 -15.35 -4.80 -1.48
C TYR A 167 -16.22 -4.56 -2.73
N ARG A 168 -17.35 -5.27 -2.87
CA ARG A 168 -18.29 -5.06 -3.98
C ARG A 168 -18.89 -3.65 -4.03
N VAL A 169 -19.03 -3.00 -2.87
CA VAL A 169 -19.62 -1.65 -2.78
C VAL A 169 -18.55 -0.56 -2.91
N SER A 170 -17.38 -0.75 -2.30
CA SER A 170 -16.36 0.30 -2.14
C SER A 170 -15.13 0.14 -3.02
N GLY A 171 -14.93 -1.03 -3.65
CA GLY A 171 -13.69 -1.38 -4.35
C GLY A 171 -12.47 -1.51 -3.44
N THR A 172 -12.65 -1.45 -2.12
CA THR A 172 -11.59 -1.45 -1.11
C THR A 172 -11.65 -2.72 -0.27
N VAL A 173 -10.50 -3.33 0.00
CA VAL A 173 -10.42 -4.49 0.89
C VAL A 173 -9.88 -4.04 2.25
N LEU A 174 -10.76 -3.90 3.24
CA LEU A 174 -10.43 -3.37 4.56
C LEU A 174 -9.64 -4.37 5.42
N THR A 175 -8.39 -4.61 5.04
CA THR A 175 -7.45 -5.51 5.74
C THR A 175 -6.40 -4.71 6.48
N THR A 176 -5.53 -5.38 7.24
CA THR A 176 -4.46 -4.71 7.99
C THR A 176 -3.42 -4.09 7.06
N ASN A 177 -3.10 -4.78 5.96
CA ASN A 177 -2.11 -4.36 4.96
C ASN A 177 -2.69 -4.53 3.55
N LEU A 178 -2.11 -3.77 2.63
CA LEU A 178 -2.31 -3.88 1.19
C LEU A 178 -1.40 -4.98 0.61
N SER A 179 -1.96 -5.76 -0.30
CA SER A 179 -1.22 -6.69 -1.17
C SER A 179 -1.76 -6.52 -2.58
N LEU A 180 -1.04 -5.80 -3.43
CA LEU A 180 -1.46 -5.34 -4.75
C LEU A 180 -0.52 -5.85 -5.82
N ALA A 181 -1.09 -6.18 -6.98
CA ALA A 181 -0.37 -6.39 -8.22
C ALA A 181 -0.96 -5.44 -9.26
N ILE A 182 -0.12 -4.58 -9.83
CA ILE A 182 -0.55 -3.52 -10.75
C ILE A 182 0.18 -3.75 -12.07
N LYS A 183 -0.58 -4.06 -13.12
CA LYS A 183 -0.05 -4.30 -14.46
C LYS A 183 0.02 -2.98 -15.24
N LYS A 184 1.11 -2.78 -15.96
CA LYS A 184 1.24 -1.70 -16.94
C LYS A 184 0.55 -2.09 -18.23
N GLU A 185 -0.68 -1.61 -18.40
CA GLU A 185 -1.48 -1.86 -19.60
C GLU A 185 -1.31 -0.71 -20.57
N ARG A 186 -0.96 -0.98 -21.82
CA ARG A 186 -0.84 0.06 -22.84
C ARG A 186 -2.24 0.55 -23.23
N PHE A 187 -2.39 1.84 -23.52
CA PHE A 187 -3.62 2.27 -24.19
C PHE A 187 -3.78 1.51 -25.51
N PRO A 188 -5.01 1.11 -25.88
CA PRO A 188 -5.28 0.64 -27.23
C PRO A 188 -5.12 1.81 -28.20
N GLY A 189 -3.89 2.09 -28.61
CA GLY A 189 -3.58 2.90 -29.78
C GLY A 189 -3.51 1.98 -30.98
N ASN A 190 -4.28 2.30 -32.03
CA ASN A 190 -4.37 1.56 -33.30
C ASN A 190 -3.01 0.95 -33.70
N ARG A 191 -3.02 -0.38 -33.88
CA ARG A 191 -1.96 -1.07 -34.60
C ARG A 191 -1.80 -0.47 -36.00
#